data_AF-B3E8B4-F1
#
_entry.id   AF-B3E8B4-F1
#
_cell.length_a   1.000
_cell.length_b   1.000
_cell.length_c   1.000
_cell.angle_alpha   90.00
_cell.angle_beta   90.00
_cell.angle_gamma   90.00
#
_symmetry.space_group_name_H-M   'P 1'
#
loop_
_entity.id
_entity.type
_entity.pdbx_description
1 polymer ?
#
loop_
_entity_poly.entity_id
_entity_poly.type
_entity_poly.pdbx_seq_one_letter_code
_entity_poly.pdbx_strand_id
1 'polypeptide(L)' 'MIDQLTAELAAIRQQRRVARWRRYYRSRLDRFRAEIVALRRAGATLAEIVAWLRKRRCKVVCSTISRYLARLPEV' A
#
# COMPACT_ATOMS: atom_id res chain seq x y z
N MET A 1 -37.75 11.51 3.39
CA MET A 1 -37.07 11.18 2.12
C MET A 1 -35.54 11.28 2.26
N ILE A 2 -35.00 12.42 2.74
CA ILE A 2 -33.55 12.59 2.99
C ILE A 2 -33.02 11.58 4.02
N ASP A 3 -33.79 11.30 5.08
CA ASP A 3 -33.38 10.36 6.13
C ASP A 3 -33.19 8.92 5.62
N GLN A 4 -34.02 8.48 4.67
CA GLN A 4 -33.87 7.16 4.04
C GLN A 4 -32.58 7.07 3.22
N LEU A 5 -32.26 8.12 2.45
CA LEU A 5 -31.01 8.18 1.68
C LEU A 5 -29.77 8.17 2.59
N THR A 6 -29.83 8.83 3.76
CA THR A 6 -28.72 8.80 4.72
C THR A 6 -28.53 7.43 5.38
N ALA A 7 -29.63 6.74 5.68
CA ALA A 7 -29.60 5.38 6.24
C ALA A 7 -29.04 4.37 5.23
N GLU A 8 -29.45 4.46 3.96
CA GLU A 8 -28.91 3.64 2.88
C GLU A 8 -27.40 3.88 2.68
N LEU A 9 -26.97 5.15 2.69
CA LEU A 9 -25.56 5.50 2.59
C LEU A 9 -24.73 4.93 3.75
N ALA A 10 -25.28 4.96 4.97
CA ALA A 10 -24.65 4.40 6.16
C ALA A 10 -24.52 2.87 6.07
N ALA A 11 -25.57 2.18 5.61
CA ALA A 11 -25.55 0.74 5.36
C ALA A 11 -24.50 0.36 4.31
N ILE A 12 -24.41 1.08 3.20
CA ILE A 12 -23.39 0.88 2.15
C ILE A 12 -21.98 1.09 2.73
N ARG A 13 -21.77 2.14 3.53
CA ARG A 13 -20.46 2.41 4.15
C ARG A 13 -20.06 1.32 5.13
N GLN A 14 -21.00 0.82 5.92
CA GLN A 14 -20.77 -0.27 6.86
C GLN A 14 -20.48 -1.58 6.12
N GLN A 15 -21.25 -1.91 5.10
CA GLN A 15 -21.01 -3.07 4.25
C GLN A 15 -19.63 -2.99 3.56
N ARG A 16 -19.23 -1.83 3.05
CA ARG A 16 -17.88 -1.60 2.51
C ARG A 16 -16.77 -1.67 3.58
N ARG A 17 -17.06 -1.32 4.82
CA ARG A 17 -16.11 -1.45 5.94
C ARG A 17 -15.91 -2.91 6.33
N VAL A 18 -16.98 -3.70 6.36
CA VAL A 18 -16.94 -5.14 6.64
C VAL A 18 -16.33 -5.92 5.46
N ALA A 19 -16.72 -5.59 4.22
CA ALA A 19 -16.17 -6.19 2.99
C ALA A 19 -14.70 -5.82 2.73
N ARG A 20 -14.17 -4.78 3.39
CA ARG A 20 -12.72 -4.53 3.51
C ARG A 20 -12.00 -5.59 4.35
N TRP A 21 -12.64 -6.74 4.59
CA TRP A 21 -12.03 -7.92 5.17
C TRP A 21 -10.67 -8.16 4.52
N ARG A 22 -9.68 -8.14 5.40
CA ARG A 22 -8.25 -8.17 5.11
C ARG A 22 -7.92 -9.38 4.25
N ARG A 23 -7.93 -9.24 2.92
CA ARG A 23 -7.08 -10.08 2.08
C ARG A 23 -5.65 -9.81 2.52
N TYR A 24 -5.16 -10.64 3.45
CA TYR A 24 -3.77 -10.75 3.88
C TYR A 24 -2.93 -11.30 2.73
N TYR A 25 -3.04 -10.69 1.55
CA TYR A 25 -2.07 -10.94 0.51
C TYR A 25 -0.81 -10.19 0.91
N ARG A 26 0.21 -10.93 1.35
CA ARG A 26 1.53 -10.37 1.57
C ARG A 26 1.93 -9.64 0.30
N SER A 27 2.31 -8.37 0.44
CA SER A 27 2.74 -7.58 -0.70
C SER A 27 3.94 -8.29 -1.33
N ARG A 28 4.04 -8.28 -2.66
CA ARG A 28 5.28 -8.74 -3.33
C ARG A 28 6.50 -7.92 -2.89
N LEU A 29 6.28 -6.73 -2.33
CA LEU A 29 7.31 -5.88 -1.72
C LEU A 29 7.80 -6.42 -0.38
N ASP A 30 7.00 -7.21 0.35
CA ASP A 30 7.40 -7.78 1.65
C ASP A 30 8.62 -8.70 1.50
N ARG A 31 8.78 -9.34 0.33
CA ARG A 31 9.98 -10.12 0.00
C ARG A 31 11.27 -9.28 -0.01
N PHE A 32 11.17 -7.99 -0.31
CA PHE A 32 12.31 -7.07 -0.46
C PHE A 32 12.30 -5.99 0.63
N ARG A 33 11.57 -6.20 1.73
CA ARG A 33 11.32 -5.17 2.74
C ARG A 33 12.62 -4.64 3.33
N ALA A 34 13.52 -5.53 3.73
CA ALA A 34 14.79 -5.16 4.34
C ALA A 34 15.64 -4.32 3.39
N GLU A 35 15.73 -4.71 2.12
CA GLU A 35 16.49 -3.99 1.10
C GLU A 35 15.86 -2.64 0.75
N ILE A 36 14.53 -2.57 0.65
CA ILE A 36 13.81 -1.32 0.41
C ILE A 36 14.06 -0.32 1.56
N VAL A 37 14.01 -0.78 2.82
CA VAL A 37 14.30 0.05 4.01
C VAL A 37 15.76 0.50 3.99
N ALA A 38 16.70 -0.41 3.71
CA ALA A 38 18.13 -0.06 3.63
C ALA A 38 18.41 0.98 2.55
N LEU A 39 17.85 0.81 1.35
CA LEU A 39 17.97 1.80 0.26
C LEU A 39 17.40 3.15 0.67
N ARG A 40 16.23 3.16 1.34
CA ARG A 40 15.60 4.41 1.77
C ARG A 40 16.43 5.13 2.84
N ARG A 41 16.98 4.41 3.80
CA ARG A 41 17.89 4.96 4.82
C ARG A 41 19.21 5.46 4.23
N ALA A 42 19.67 4.86 3.14
CA ALA A 42 20.82 5.34 2.37
C ALA A 42 20.50 6.59 1.52
N GLY A 43 19.29 7.15 1.59
CA GLY A 43 18.89 8.36 0.87
C GLY A 43 18.33 8.11 -0.52
N ALA A 44 18.09 6.86 -0.93
CA ALA A 44 17.53 6.57 -2.25
C ALA A 44 16.14 7.21 -2.45
N THR A 45 15.94 7.74 -3.65
CA THR A 45 14.67 8.22 -4.14
C THR A 45 13.72 7.06 -4.44
N LEU A 46 12.42 7.36 -4.50
CA LEU A 46 11.40 6.34 -4.83
C LEU A 46 11.61 5.75 -6.23
N ALA A 47 12.07 6.56 -7.19
CA ALA A 47 12.32 6.14 -8.56
C ALA A 47 13.49 5.14 -8.65
N GLU A 48 14.55 5.36 -7.86
CA GLU A 48 15.69 4.44 -7.78
C GLU A 48 15.30 3.09 -7.17
N ILE A 49 14.47 3.11 -6.12
CA ILE A 49 13.93 1.87 -5.53
C ILE A 49 13.09 1.10 -6.57
N VAL A 50 12.27 1.79 -7.36
CA VAL A 50 11.50 1.16 -8.45
C VAL A 50 12.43 0.58 -9.52
N ALA A 51 13.46 1.31 -9.94
CA ALA A 51 14.44 0.83 -10.91
C ALA A 51 15.17 -0.43 -10.41
N TRP A 52 15.55 -0.44 -9.12
CA TRP A 52 16.16 -1.59 -8.46
C TRP A 52 15.23 -2.80 -8.43
N LEU A 53 13.95 -2.60 -8.08
CA LEU A 53 12.93 -3.68 -8.07
C LEU A 53 12.65 -4.23 -9.48
N ARG A 54 12.69 -3.37 -10.50
CA ARG A 54 12.47 -3.77 -11.90
C ARG A 54 13.53 -4.77 -12.37
N LYS A 55 14.80 -4.59 -11.98
CA LYS A 55 15.89 -5.56 -12.25
C LYS A 55 15.62 -6.93 -11.62
N ARG A 56 14.84 -6.99 -10.54
CA ARG A 56 14.46 -8.21 -9.80
C ARG A 56 13.10 -8.78 -10.21
N ARG A 57 12.62 -8.43 -11.42
CA ARG A 57 11.32 -8.85 -11.97
C ARG A 57 10.12 -8.39 -11.12
N CYS A 58 10.28 -7.37 -10.28
CA CYS A 58 9.20 -6.78 -9.49
C CYS A 58 8.82 -5.42 -10.07
N LYS A 59 7.81 -5.39 -10.96
CA LYS A 59 7.30 -4.17 -11.58
C LYS A 59 6.27 -3.50 -10.68
N VAL A 60 6.58 -2.30 -10.19
CA VAL A 60 5.73 -1.46 -9.35
C VAL A 60 5.90 0.01 -9.72
N VAL A 61 4.92 0.85 -9.36
CA VAL A 61 4.98 2.30 -9.57
C VAL A 61 5.44 3.02 -8.30
N CYS A 62 5.99 4.24 -8.44
CA CYS A 62 6.51 5.02 -7.30
C CYS A 62 5.47 5.24 -6.20
N SER A 63 4.20 5.47 -6.55
CA SER A 63 3.10 5.63 -5.58
C SER A 63 2.84 4.37 -4.75
N THR A 64 3.14 3.18 -5.30
CA THR A 64 3.06 1.92 -4.55
C THR A 64 4.17 1.85 -3.50
N ILE A 65 5.40 2.25 -3.86
CA ILE A 65 6.53 2.31 -2.90
C ILE A 65 6.27 3.36 -1.83
N SER A 66 5.82 4.56 -2.20
CA SER A 66 5.46 5.61 -1.23
C SER A 66 4.43 5.11 -0.22
N ARG A 67 3.33 4.52 -0.70
CA ARG A 67 2.28 3.96 0.18
C ARG A 67 2.78 2.81 1.03
N TYR A 68 3.70 2.00 0.49
CA TYR A 68 4.29 0.88 1.21
C TYR A 68 5.17 1.36 2.36
N LEU A 69 6.11 2.27 2.08
CA LEU A 69 7.00 2.87 3.07
C LEU A 69 6.21 3.60 4.16
N ALA A 70 5.16 4.34 3.81
CA ALA A 70 4.31 5.05 4.77
C ALA A 70 3.57 4.13 5.77
N ARG A 71 3.53 2.81 5.52
CA ARG A 71 2.95 1.82 6.44
C ARG A 71 4.00 1.15 7.33
N LEU A 72 5.29 1.37 7.07
CA LEU A 72 6.37 0.76 7.81
C LEU A 72 6.81 1.69 8.94
N PRO A 73 6.98 1.18 10.18
CA PRO A 73 7.49 1.98 11.29
C PRO A 73 9.02 2.17 11.25
N GLU A 74 9.72 1.57 10.29
CA GLU A 74 11.18 1.47 10.23
C GLU A 74 11.85 2.49 9.32
N VAL A 75 11.05 3.22 8.54
CA VAL A 75 11.49 4.11 7.45
C VAL A 75 11.43 5.54 7.91
#